data_AF-A0A2K2VFW3-F1
#
_entry.id   AF-A0A2K2VFW3-F1
#
_cell.length_a   1.000
_cell.length_b   1.000
_cell.length_c   1.000
_cell.angle_alpha   90.00
_cell.angle_beta   90.00
_cell.angle_gamma   90.00
#
_symmetry.space_group_name_H-M   'P 1'
#
loop_
_entity.id
_entity.type
_entity.pdbx_description
1 polymer ?
#
loop_
_entity_poly.entity_id
_entity_poly.type
_entity_poly.pdbx_seq_one_letter_code
_entity_poly.pdbx_strand_id
1 'polypeptide(L)' 'MNGSDEVIIDKFGSLFRTKVTKDGGLLCPICGEKEGAPIFFSEEDLIRHLTRHELRKKESGGESNAPE' A
#
# COMPACT_ATOMS: atom_id res chain seq x y z
N MET A 1 -23.25 -8.59 -3.74
CA MET A 1 -22.10 -7.92 -4.36
C MET A 1 -21.10 -7.62 -3.25
N ASN A 2 -20.02 -8.41 -3.13
CA ASN A 2 -18.93 -8.11 -2.20
C ASN A 2 -18.04 -7.04 -2.85
N GLY A 3 -18.45 -5.77 -2.71
CA GLY A 3 -17.63 -4.65 -3.10
C GLY A 3 -16.59 -4.41 -2.01
N SER A 4 -15.43 -5.02 -2.14
CA SER A 4 -14.23 -4.41 -1.58
C SER A 4 -13.90 -3.29 -2.56
N ASP A 5 -14.22 -2.04 -2.21
CA ASP A 5 -13.80 -0.89 -2.99
C ASP A 5 -12.27 -0.85 -2.97
N GLU A 6 -11.64 -1.36 -4.02
CA GLU A 6 -10.18 -1.35 -4.19
C GLU A 6 -9.84 -0.31 -5.26
N VAL A 7 -8.87 0.55 -4.97
CA VAL A 7 -8.35 1.53 -5.93
C VAL A 7 -6.91 1.23 -6.27
N ILE A 8 -6.57 1.44 -7.54
CA ILE A 8 -5.22 1.24 -8.06
C ILE A 8 -4.55 2.60 -8.18
N ILE A 9 -3.42 2.74 -7.52
CA ILE A 9 -2.60 3.97 -7.54
C ILE A 9 -1.33 3.66 -8.30
N ASP A 10 -1.11 4.36 -9.42
CA ASP A 10 0.14 4.32 -10.17
C ASP A 10 1.11 5.39 -9.63
N LYS A 11 2.18 4.94 -8.95
CA LYS A 11 3.25 5.83 -8.48
C LYS A 11 4.61 5.14 -8.53
N PHE A 12 5.65 5.93 -8.79
CA PHE A 12 7.04 5.44 -8.86
C PHE A 12 7.26 4.32 -9.90
N GLY A 13 6.42 4.25 -10.94
CA GLY A 13 6.43 3.16 -11.92
C GLY A 13 5.94 1.82 -11.36
N SER A 14 5.23 1.84 -10.23
CA SER A 14 4.64 0.68 -9.57
C SER A 14 3.15 0.89 -9.34
N LEU A 15 2.37 -0.17 -9.58
CA LEU A 15 0.93 -0.19 -9.34
C LEU A 15 0.64 -0.69 -7.92
N PHE A 16 0.13 0.19 -7.07
CA PHE A 16 -0.25 -0.12 -5.69
C PHE A 16 -1.77 -0.34 -5.61
N ARG A 17 -2.21 -1.52 -5.16
CA ARG A 17 -3.63 -1.84 -4.96
C ARG A 17 -4.01 -1.59 -3.51
N THR A 18 -4.72 -0.50 -3.23
CA THR A 18 -5.17 -0.17 -1.87
C THR A 18 -6.65 -0.47 -1.71
N LYS A 19 -7.03 -0.94 -0.52
CA LYS A 19 -8.43 -1.10 -0.13
C LYS A 19 -8.95 0.22 0.43
N VAL A 20 -10.16 0.58 0.02
CA VAL A 20 -10.93 1.69 0.55
C VAL A 20 -11.80 1.16 1.69
N THR A 21 -11.71 1.80 2.86
CA THR A 21 -12.56 1.52 4.01
C THR A 21 -13.97 2.07 3.77
N LYS A 22 -14.95 1.61 4.54
CA LYS A 22 -16.33 2.08 4.43
C LYS A 22 -16.48 3.60 4.64
N ASP A 23 -15.55 4.19 5.39
CA ASP A 23 -15.47 5.62 5.67
C ASP A 23 -14.74 6.42 4.58
N GLY A 24 -14.31 5.78 3.50
CA GLY A 24 -13.57 6.41 2.40
C GLY A 24 -12.07 6.56 2.65
N GLY A 25 -11.53 5.92 3.68
CA GLY A 25 -10.09 5.91 3.96
C GLY A 25 -9.36 4.86 3.13
N LEU A 26 -8.09 5.08 2.83
CA LEU A 26 -7.24 4.19 2.05
C LEU A 26 -6.30 3.42 2.98
N LEU A 27 -6.15 2.12 2.76
CA LEU A 27 -5.24 1.27 3.52
C LEU A 27 -3.91 1.11 2.80
N CYS A 28 -2.78 1.16 3.51
CA CYS A 28 -1.49 0.92 2.88
C CYS A 28 -1.42 -0.54 2.35
N PRO A 29 -1.19 -0.77 1.04
CA PRO A 29 -1.07 -2.12 0.48
C PRO A 29 0.05 -2.96 1.08
N ILE A 30 1.10 -2.30 1.57
CA ILE A 30 2.30 -2.95 2.11
C ILE A 30 2.07 -3.33 3.57
N CYS A 31 1.41 -2.47 4.36
CA CYS A 31 1.07 -2.75 5.75
C CYS A 31 -0.12 -3.72 5.88
N GLY A 32 -1.05 -3.67 4.93
CA GLY A 32 -2.30 -4.42 4.94
C GLY A 32 -3.34 -3.87 5.93
N GLU A 33 -4.36 -4.69 6.20
CA GLU A 33 -5.50 -4.37 7.08
C GLU A 33 -5.33 -4.86 8.54
N LYS A 34 -4.11 -4.87 9.07
CA LYS A 34 -3.84 -5.37 10.42
C LYS A 34 -4.45 -4.45 11.49
N GLU A 35 -4.74 -5.00 12.68
CA GLU A 35 -5.15 -4.19 13.84
C GLU A 35 -4.08 -3.11 14.12
N GLY A 36 -4.49 -1.84 14.06
CA GLY A 36 -3.60 -0.68 14.21
C GLY A 36 -2.94 -0.19 12.91
N ALA A 37 -3.30 -0.73 11.75
CA ALA A 37 -2.83 -0.21 10.47
C ALA A 37 -3.30 1.24 10.27
N PRO A 38 -2.40 2.14 9.81
CA PRO A 38 -2.78 3.52 9.53
C PRO A 38 -3.75 3.59 8.35
N ILE A 39 -4.80 4.39 8.51
CA ILE A 39 -5.80 4.70 7.49
C ILE A 39 -5.52 6.09 6.94
N PHE A 40 -5.47 6.21 5.62
CA PHE A 40 -5.09 7.43 4.92
C PHE A 40 -6.30 8.01 4.19
N PHE A 41 -6.76 9.20 4.57
CA PHE A 41 -7.91 9.83 3.89
C PHE A 41 -7.54 10.64 2.64
N SER A 42 -6.25 10.73 2.33
CA SER A 42 -5.72 11.44 1.15
C SER A 42 -4.71 10.58 0.42
N GLU A 43 -4.79 10.56 -0.90
CA GLU A 43 -3.81 9.87 -1.75
C GLU A 43 -2.38 10.36 -1.47
N GLU A 44 -2.19 11.68 -1.29
CA GLU A 44 -0.88 12.26 -0.97
C GLU A 44 -0.27 11.72 0.33
N ASP A 45 -1.07 11.52 1.37
CA ASP A 45 -0.58 11.00 2.66
C ASP A 45 -0.20 9.53 2.53
N LEU A 46 -1.01 8.74 1.80
CA LEU A 46 -0.70 7.37 1.44
C LEU A 46 0.59 7.28 0.61
N ILE A 47 0.77 8.14 -0.39
CA ILE A 47 1.97 8.16 -1.24
C ILE A 47 3.21 8.50 -0.41
N ARG A 48 3.13 9.49 0.49
CA ARG A 48 4.24 9.82 1.41
C ARG A 48 4.61 8.63 2.28
N HIS A 49 3.62 7.90 2.78
CA HIS A 49 3.86 6.66 3.53
C HIS A 49 4.47 5.55 2.66
N LEU A 50 3.97 5.34 1.45
CA LEU A 50 4.52 4.37 0.48
C LEU A 50 5.96 4.69 0.08
N THR A 51 6.28 5.98 -0.08
CA THR A 51 7.64 6.43 -0.37
C THR A 51 8.62 5.95 0.71
N ARG A 52 8.21 5.97 1.98
CA ARG A 52 9.02 5.47 3.10
C ARG A 52 9.27 3.96 3.01
N HIS A 53 8.28 3.18 2.56
CA HIS A 53 8.47 1.75 2.31
C HIS A 53 9.44 1.49 1.17
N GLU A 54 9.30 2.20 0.05
CA GLU A 54 10.20 2.07 -1.10
C GLU A 54 11.64 2.46 -0.77
N LEU A 55 11.84 3.50 0.05
CA LEU A 55 13.16 3.87 0.55
C LEU A 55 13.77 2.77 1.42
N ARG A 56 13.00 2.20 2.37
CA ARG A 56 13.48 1.07 3.19
C ARG A 56 13.76 -0.19 2.38
N LYS A 57 12.94 -0.45 1.36
CA LYS A 57 13.13 -1.59 0.44
C LYS A 57 14.43 -1.47 -0.34
N LYS A 58 14.87 -0.25 -0.69
CA LYS A 58 16.17 -0.02 -1.34
C LYS A 58 17.36 -0.21 -0.39
N GLU A 59 17.17 -0.01 0.91
CA GLU A 59 18.20 -0.28 1.93
C GLU A 59 18.31 -1.78 2.28
N SER A 60 17.24 -2.56 2.04
CA SER A 60 17.23 -4.02 2.12
C SER A 60 17.19 -4.64 0.71
N GLY A 61 18.31 -4.58 -0.02
CA GLY A 61 18.49 -5.47 -1.17
C GLY A 61 18.54 -6.94 -0.71
N GLY A 62 17.60 -7.76 -1.20
CA GLY A 62 17.55 -9.23 -1.01
C GLY A 62 16.39 -9.65 -0.09
N GLU A 63 15.50 -10.58 -0.42
CA GLU A 63 15.50 -11.65 -1.41
C GLU A 63 14.05 -11.91 -1.87
N SER A 64 13.84 -12.00 -3.18
CA SER A 64 12.67 -12.68 -3.73
C SER A 64 13.12 -13.40 -4.98
N ASN A 65 13.77 -14.53 -4.78
CA ASN A 65 13.71 -15.65 -5.71
C ASN A 65 13.73 -16.90 -4.84
N ALA A 66 12.54 -17.40 -4.52
CA ALA A 66 12.36 -18.82 -4.25
C ALA A 66 12.20 -19.49 -5.62
N PRO A 67 13.17 -20.27 -6.10
CA PRO A 67 12.90 -21.28 -7.11
C PRO A 67 12.56 -22.61 -6.40
N GLU A 68 11.32 -23.04 -6.67
CA GLU A 68 10.77 -24.41 -6.78
C GLU A 68 11.21 -25.52 -5.81
#